data_AF-A0A1H8ED58-F1
#
_entry.id   AF-A0A1H8ED58-F1
#
_cell.length_a   1.000
_cell.length_b   1.000
_cell.length_c   1.000
_cell.angle_alpha   90.00
_cell.angle_beta   90.00
_cell.angle_gamma   90.00
#
_symmetry.space_group_name_H-M   'P 1'
#
loop_
_entity.id
_entity.type
_entity.pdbx_description
1 polymer ?
#
loop_
_entity_poly.entity_id
_entity_poly.type
_entity_poly.pdbx_seq_one_letter_code
_entity_poly.pdbx_strand_id
1 'polypeptide(L)'
;MNLSYPIGRAMTGAVAPLGDAGALSGIDKRPVDAVLRVTFTGLSGDAQGDLKHHGGPEKAIHHYPRDHYASWGSELGDIALLASPGAFGENLSTSGLLESDVAVGDVFRLGSALVQVSQGRQPCWKLNARFGVKDMASRVQQSGRTGWYYRVLEEGEVAPDDALRLVHRETPEWTIGRLWRVFYIDRLDYEALAAMAGLPTLADAWRRHARRRLESRTVEDWTDRLQGKKDDAR
;
A
#
# COMPACT_ATOMS: atom_id res chain seq x y z
N MET A 1 -3.21 -11.87 23.44
CA MET A 1 -3.75 -12.80 22.41
C MET A 1 -2.91 -12.61 21.17
N ASN A 2 -2.42 -13.68 20.54
CA ASN A 2 -1.71 -13.57 19.26
C ASN A 2 -2.73 -13.25 18.17
N LEU A 3 -2.83 -11.98 17.79
CA LEU A 3 -3.71 -11.53 16.71
C LEU A 3 -3.28 -12.19 15.40
N SER A 4 -4.22 -12.84 14.72
CA SER A 4 -4.01 -13.60 13.49
C SER A 4 -5.04 -13.19 12.45
N TYR A 5 -4.57 -12.83 11.25
CA TYR A 5 -5.39 -12.31 10.16
C TYR A 5 -5.21 -13.19 8.92
N PRO A 6 -6.16 -14.09 8.61
CA PRO A 6 -6.09 -14.94 7.43
C PRO A 6 -5.98 -14.09 6.15
N ILE A 7 -5.05 -14.43 5.26
CA ILE A 7 -4.85 -13.71 3.99
C ILE A 7 -5.75 -14.25 2.87
N GLY A 8 -6.31 -15.46 3.05
CA GLY A 8 -7.05 -16.21 2.04
C GLY A 8 -6.15 -16.66 0.88
N ARG A 9 -5.81 -15.73 -0.01
CA ARG A 9 -4.90 -15.96 -1.15
C ARG A 9 -3.95 -14.78 -1.30
N ALA A 10 -2.69 -15.08 -1.57
CA ALA A 10 -1.75 -14.08 -2.07
C ALA A 10 -2.05 -13.78 -3.55
N MET A 11 -1.74 -12.56 -3.97
CA MET A 11 -2.00 -12.08 -5.33
C MET A 11 -0.72 -11.60 -6.00
N THR A 12 -0.57 -11.96 -7.27
CA THR A 12 0.55 -11.52 -8.12
C THR A 12 0.03 -11.06 -9.47
N GLY A 13 0.79 -10.24 -10.17
CA GLY A 13 0.44 -9.76 -11.50
C GLY A 13 1.66 -9.48 -12.35
N ALA A 14 1.54 -9.74 -13.65
CA ALA A 14 2.54 -9.34 -14.63
C ALA A 14 2.38 -7.85 -15.00
N VAL A 15 3.44 -7.24 -15.52
CA VAL A 15 3.34 -5.91 -16.13
C VAL A 15 2.58 -6.03 -17.45
N ALA A 16 1.48 -5.28 -17.58
CA ALA A 16 0.67 -5.21 -18.78
C ALA A 16 0.24 -3.75 -19.07
N PRO A 17 -0.14 -3.43 -20.31
CA PRO A 17 -0.75 -2.15 -20.65
C PRO A 17 -2.03 -1.89 -19.84
N LEU A 18 -2.22 -0.67 -19.34
CA LEU A 18 -3.36 -0.26 -18.52
C LEU A 18 -4.07 0.95 -19.14
N GLY A 19 -5.39 0.84 -19.26
CA GLY A 19 -6.24 1.90 -19.81
C GLY A 19 -5.97 2.19 -21.29
N ASP A 20 -6.65 3.19 -21.82
CA ASP A 20 -6.61 3.50 -23.25
C ASP A 20 -5.23 3.97 -23.74
N ALA A 21 -4.45 4.60 -22.86
CA ALA A 21 -3.08 5.04 -23.14
C ALA A 21 -2.03 3.91 -23.08
N GLY A 22 -2.43 2.69 -22.69
CA GLY A 22 -1.54 1.53 -22.70
C GLY A 22 -0.35 1.60 -21.72
N ALA A 23 -0.41 2.45 -20.69
CA ALA A 23 0.69 2.62 -19.75
C ALA A 23 0.99 1.33 -18.98
N LEU A 24 2.26 0.95 -18.89
CA LEU A 24 2.67 -0.30 -18.26
C LEU A 24 2.42 -0.29 -16.74
N SER A 25 1.77 -1.34 -16.24
CA SER A 25 1.46 -1.50 -14.83
C SER A 25 1.33 -2.97 -14.41
N GLY A 26 1.80 -3.29 -13.20
CA GLY A 26 1.53 -4.55 -12.49
C GLY A 26 0.37 -4.43 -11.48
N ILE A 27 -0.56 -3.48 -11.72
CA ILE A 27 -1.70 -3.26 -10.82
C ILE A 27 -2.76 -4.36 -10.92
N ASP A 28 -2.83 -5.08 -12.05
CA ASP A 28 -3.76 -6.19 -12.23
C ASP A 28 -3.21 -7.47 -11.60
N LYS A 29 -3.33 -7.55 -10.27
CA LYS A 29 -2.95 -8.74 -9.51
C LYS A 29 -4.15 -9.66 -9.33
N ARG A 30 -3.91 -10.97 -9.45
CA ARG A 30 -4.93 -12.01 -9.33
C ARG A 30 -4.55 -13.02 -8.25
N PRO A 31 -5.52 -13.63 -7.56
CA PRO A 31 -5.26 -14.67 -6.58
C PRO A 31 -4.45 -15.83 -7.18
N VAL A 32 -3.46 -16.32 -6.45
CA VAL A 32 -2.66 -17.48 -6.83
C VAL A 32 -2.94 -18.63 -5.87
N ASP A 33 -3.30 -19.79 -6.41
CA ASP A 33 -3.59 -21.02 -5.66
C ASP A 33 -2.36 -21.93 -5.57
N ALA A 34 -1.24 -21.37 -5.11
CA ALA A 34 0.02 -22.07 -4.96
C ALA A 34 0.89 -21.41 -3.88
N VAL A 35 1.86 -22.16 -3.36
CA VAL A 35 2.90 -21.62 -2.49
C VAL A 35 3.76 -20.63 -3.29
N LEU A 36 4.00 -19.44 -2.73
CA LEU A 36 4.82 -18.40 -3.32
C LEU A 36 6.07 -18.17 -2.49
N ARG A 37 7.21 -17.96 -3.14
CA ARG A 37 8.42 -17.46 -2.48
C ARG A 37 8.24 -15.99 -2.13
N VAL A 38 8.57 -15.62 -0.91
CA VAL A 38 8.65 -14.25 -0.43
C VAL A 38 10.13 -13.84 -0.44
N THR A 39 10.48 -12.89 -1.31
CA THR A 39 11.86 -12.38 -1.42
C THR A 39 11.96 -10.96 -0.89
N PHE A 40 13.18 -10.46 -0.72
CA PHE A 40 13.41 -9.07 -0.30
C PHE A 40 12.76 -8.01 -1.19
N THR A 41 12.41 -8.35 -2.43
CA THR A 41 11.81 -7.43 -3.40
C THR A 41 10.35 -7.71 -3.73
N GLY A 42 9.78 -8.83 -3.26
CA GLY A 42 8.36 -9.14 -3.45
C GLY A 42 8.05 -10.62 -3.54
N LEU A 43 6.83 -10.95 -3.99
CA LEU A 43 6.40 -12.32 -4.21
C LEU A 43 6.92 -12.85 -5.54
N SER A 44 7.34 -14.12 -5.61
CA SER A 44 7.70 -14.76 -6.86
C SER A 44 6.54 -14.73 -7.86
N GLY A 45 6.82 -14.31 -9.10
CA GLY A 45 5.82 -14.14 -10.14
C GLY A 45 5.06 -12.82 -10.10
N ASP A 46 5.30 -11.97 -9.09
CA ASP A 46 4.80 -10.60 -9.07
C ASP A 46 5.77 -9.64 -9.77
N ALA A 47 5.23 -8.79 -10.62
CA ALA A 47 6.02 -7.80 -11.36
C ALA A 47 5.69 -6.39 -10.87
N GLN A 48 6.75 -5.64 -10.52
CA GLN A 48 6.65 -4.24 -10.16
C GLN A 48 7.08 -3.39 -11.36
N GLY A 49 6.12 -2.72 -12.00
CA GLY A 49 6.38 -1.96 -13.24
C GLY A 49 7.36 -0.78 -13.10
N ASP A 50 7.64 -0.32 -11.89
CA ASP A 50 8.66 0.69 -11.60
C ASP A 50 9.24 0.46 -10.20
N LEU A 51 10.47 -0.05 -10.12
CA LEU A 51 11.14 -0.36 -8.85
C LEU A 51 11.55 0.89 -8.06
N LYS A 52 11.60 2.08 -8.67
CA LYS A 52 11.93 3.34 -7.97
C LYS A 52 10.70 3.93 -7.29
N HIS A 53 9.55 3.94 -7.97
CA HIS A 53 8.35 4.61 -7.48
C HIS A 53 7.29 3.66 -6.92
N HIS A 54 7.18 2.45 -7.46
CA HIS A 54 6.10 1.50 -7.20
C HIS A 54 6.58 0.15 -6.67
N GLY A 55 7.85 0.05 -6.29
CA GLY A 55 8.46 -1.20 -5.87
C GLY A 55 9.71 -0.98 -5.01
N GLY A 56 10.55 -2.02 -4.98
CA GLY A 56 11.77 -2.06 -4.20
C GLY A 56 11.56 -2.59 -2.77
N PRO A 57 12.65 -2.74 -1.98
CA PRO A 57 12.61 -3.45 -0.70
C PRO A 57 11.64 -2.85 0.33
N GLU A 58 11.46 -1.54 0.30
CA GLU A 58 10.51 -0.82 1.17
C GLU A 58 9.04 -0.99 0.76
N LYS A 59 8.78 -1.58 -0.42
CA LYS A 59 7.45 -1.75 -1.01
C LYS A 59 7.27 -3.16 -1.57
N ALA A 60 7.92 -4.14 -0.96
CA ALA A 60 7.96 -5.52 -1.45
C ALA A 60 6.57 -6.15 -1.55
N ILE A 61 5.71 -5.90 -0.55
CA ILE A 61 4.36 -6.48 -0.48
C ILE A 61 3.34 -5.37 -0.18
N HIS A 62 2.35 -5.20 -1.05
CA HIS A 62 1.24 -4.27 -0.83
C HIS A 62 0.08 -4.97 -0.11
N HIS A 63 -0.46 -4.34 0.93
CA HIS A 63 -1.64 -4.81 1.66
C HIS A 63 -2.79 -3.84 1.47
N TYR A 64 -3.99 -4.36 1.19
CA TYR A 64 -5.21 -3.57 1.20
C TYR A 64 -6.32 -4.25 2.01
N PRO A 65 -6.90 -3.59 3.04
CA PRO A 65 -7.98 -4.17 3.83
C PRO A 65 -9.20 -4.52 2.98
N ARG A 66 -9.67 -5.76 3.13
CA ARG A 66 -10.88 -6.26 2.45
C ARG A 66 -12.12 -5.52 2.93
N ASP A 67 -12.11 -5.04 4.17
CA ASP A 67 -13.20 -4.31 4.81
C ASP A 67 -13.61 -3.06 4.02
N HIS A 68 -12.67 -2.43 3.31
CA HIS A 68 -12.94 -1.22 2.53
C HIS A 68 -13.74 -1.47 1.24
N TYR A 69 -13.76 -2.71 0.73
CA TYR A 69 -14.40 -3.04 -0.55
C TYR A 69 -15.92 -2.78 -0.53
N ALA A 70 -16.60 -3.08 0.58
CA ALA A 70 -18.04 -2.87 0.71
C ALA A 70 -18.40 -1.38 0.64
N SER A 71 -17.61 -0.52 1.28
CA SER A 71 -17.79 0.92 1.24
C SER A 71 -17.53 1.49 -0.15
N TRP A 72 -16.50 1.00 -0.86
CA TRP A 72 -16.28 1.37 -2.26
C TRP A 72 -17.43 0.93 -3.17
N GLY A 73 -17.99 -0.26 -2.97
CA GLY A 73 -19.16 -0.72 -3.72
C GLY A 73 -20.36 0.20 -3.52
N SER A 74 -20.57 0.67 -2.28
CA SER A 74 -21.65 1.62 -1.96
C SER A 74 -21.45 2.99 -2.61
N GLU A 75 -20.20 3.44 -2.76
CA GLU A 75 -19.86 4.76 -3.30
C GLU A 75 -19.74 4.79 -4.84
N LEU A 76 -19.35 3.67 -5.45
CA LEU A 76 -19.04 3.58 -6.88
C LEU A 76 -20.09 2.80 -7.68
N GLY A 77 -20.98 2.08 -7.00
CA GLY A 77 -21.92 1.16 -7.62
C GLY A 77 -21.28 -0.18 -7.98
N ASP A 78 -21.97 -0.95 -8.84
CA ASP A 78 -21.57 -2.29 -9.25
C ASP A 78 -20.37 -2.28 -10.21
N ILE A 79 -19.17 -2.09 -9.65
CA ILE A 79 -17.91 -2.26 -10.36
C ILE A 79 -17.42 -3.71 -10.18
N ALA A 80 -17.36 -4.47 -11.28
CA ALA A 80 -16.95 -5.88 -11.27
C ALA A 80 -15.59 -6.13 -10.59
N LEU A 81 -14.66 -5.16 -10.66
CA LEU A 81 -13.35 -5.25 -10.00
C LEU A 81 -13.46 -5.43 -8.48
N LEU A 82 -14.51 -4.89 -7.84
CA LEU A 82 -14.71 -4.98 -6.40
C LEU A 82 -15.22 -6.35 -5.93
N ALA A 83 -15.59 -7.25 -6.86
CA ALA A 83 -16.06 -8.59 -6.50
C ALA A 83 -14.95 -9.46 -5.88
N SER A 84 -13.70 -9.28 -6.31
CA SER A 84 -12.53 -10.07 -5.90
C SER A 84 -11.45 -9.17 -5.29
N PRO A 85 -10.58 -9.67 -4.39
CA PRO A 85 -9.40 -8.92 -3.98
C PRO A 85 -8.45 -8.72 -5.18
N GLY A 86 -7.55 -7.75 -5.07
CA GLY A 86 -6.62 -7.32 -6.13
C GLY A 86 -7.08 -6.06 -6.88
N ALA A 87 -8.24 -5.50 -6.55
CA ALA A 87 -8.75 -4.30 -7.22
C ALA A 87 -7.84 -3.09 -7.02
N PHE A 88 -7.12 -3.00 -5.90
CA PHE A 88 -6.21 -1.90 -5.58
C PHE A 88 -4.75 -2.25 -5.88
N GLY A 89 -4.50 -3.42 -6.50
CA GLY A 89 -3.19 -3.93 -6.85
C GLY A 89 -2.40 -4.45 -5.64
N GLU A 90 -3.09 -4.87 -4.59
CA GLU A 90 -2.55 -5.50 -3.40
C GLU A 90 -2.09 -6.94 -3.64
N ASN A 91 -1.05 -7.34 -2.91
CA ASN A 91 -0.57 -8.70 -2.84
C ASN A 91 -1.28 -9.48 -1.73
N LEU A 92 -1.68 -8.79 -0.66
CA LEU A 92 -2.39 -9.36 0.48
C LEU A 92 -3.67 -8.57 0.74
N SER A 93 -4.74 -9.28 1.07
CA SER A 93 -5.99 -8.69 1.53
C SER A 93 -6.50 -9.47 2.74
N THR A 94 -6.77 -8.75 3.83
CA THR A 94 -7.28 -9.35 5.08
C THR A 94 -8.51 -8.60 5.57
N SER A 95 -9.28 -9.22 6.46
CA SER A 95 -10.38 -8.55 7.17
C SER A 95 -10.01 -8.28 8.63
N GLY A 96 -10.53 -7.20 9.20
CA GLY A 96 -10.32 -6.85 10.61
C GLY A 96 -8.95 -6.25 10.94
N LEU A 97 -8.18 -5.86 9.92
CA LEU A 97 -6.90 -5.16 10.07
C LEU A 97 -6.94 -3.88 9.23
N LEU A 98 -7.05 -2.73 9.89
CA LEU A 98 -7.20 -1.42 9.23
C LEU A 98 -5.99 -0.52 9.46
N GLU A 99 -5.93 0.59 8.72
CA GLU A 99 -4.89 1.61 8.87
C GLU A 99 -4.83 2.21 10.29
N SER A 100 -5.93 2.19 11.04
CA SER A 100 -5.99 2.62 12.44
C SER A 100 -5.30 1.64 13.40
N ASP A 101 -5.16 0.38 13.02
CA ASP A 101 -4.74 -0.69 13.92
C ASP A 101 -3.29 -1.10 13.67
N VAL A 102 -2.80 -0.87 12.46
CA VAL A 102 -1.43 -1.20 12.02
C VAL A 102 -0.51 -0.01 12.17
N ALA A 103 0.64 -0.21 12.79
CA ALA A 103 1.68 0.80 12.92
C ALA A 103 2.92 0.50 12.08
N VAL A 104 3.63 1.56 11.68
CA VAL A 104 4.95 1.41 11.07
C VAL A 104 5.88 0.68 12.03
N GLY A 105 6.70 -0.22 11.52
CA GLY A 105 7.56 -1.06 12.35
C GLY A 105 6.89 -2.32 12.91
N ASP A 106 5.56 -2.47 12.83
CA ASP A 106 4.90 -3.74 13.19
C ASP A 106 5.49 -4.87 12.33
N VAL A 107 5.89 -5.96 12.98
CA VAL A 107 6.44 -7.15 12.34
C VAL A 107 5.42 -8.27 12.40
N PHE A 108 5.13 -8.85 11.24
CA PHE A 108 4.24 -9.99 11.10
C PHE A 108 5.01 -11.19 10.58
N ARG A 109 4.63 -12.37 11.07
CA ARG A 109 4.94 -13.63 10.39
C ARG A 109 3.91 -13.89 9.30
N LEU A 110 4.40 -14.19 8.10
CA LEU A 110 3.63 -14.53 6.90
C LEU A 110 4.14 -15.86 6.37
N GLY A 111 3.46 -16.96 6.67
CA GLY A 111 4.00 -18.31 6.44
C GLY A 111 5.32 -18.50 7.18
N SER A 112 6.41 -18.77 6.45
CA SER A 112 7.77 -18.83 7.01
C SER A 112 8.55 -17.51 6.92
N ALA A 113 8.03 -16.48 6.24
CA ALA A 113 8.68 -15.18 6.11
C ALA A 113 8.39 -14.24 7.30
N LEU A 114 9.28 -13.27 7.51
CA LEU A 114 9.04 -12.12 8.40
C LEU A 114 8.94 -10.83 7.58
N VAL A 115 7.87 -10.09 7.78
CA VAL A 115 7.57 -8.85 7.05
C VAL A 115 7.29 -7.73 8.04
N GLN A 116 7.77 -6.53 7.74
CA GLN A 116 7.63 -5.35 8.60
C GLN A 116 6.94 -4.21 7.87
N VAL A 117 5.96 -3.58 8.50
CA VAL A 117 5.25 -2.42 7.96
C VAL A 117 6.23 -1.28 7.75
N SER A 118 6.33 -0.80 6.51
CA SER A 118 7.34 0.18 6.12
C SER A 118 6.79 1.59 5.93
N GLN A 119 5.60 1.70 5.35
CA GLN A 119 4.96 2.96 5.00
C GLN A 119 3.51 2.75 4.53
N GLY A 120 2.70 3.81 4.56
CA GLY A 120 1.41 3.84 3.88
C GLY A 120 1.54 3.78 2.35
N ARG A 121 0.46 3.37 1.66
CA ARG A 121 0.45 3.34 0.20
C ARG A 121 -0.11 4.64 -0.37
N GLN A 122 0.70 5.38 -1.12
CA GLN A 122 0.22 6.58 -1.80
C GLN A 122 -0.52 6.20 -3.08
N PRO A 123 -1.81 6.58 -3.26
CA PRO A 123 -2.53 6.29 -4.50
C PRO A 123 -1.93 7.07 -5.68
N CYS A 124 -2.05 6.50 -6.87
CA CYS A 124 -1.62 7.15 -8.11
C CYS A 124 -2.68 7.01 -9.19
N TRP A 125 -2.55 7.81 -10.25
CA TRP A 125 -3.49 7.90 -11.36
C TRP A 125 -3.80 6.56 -12.06
N LYS A 126 -2.94 5.55 -11.93
CA LYS A 126 -3.21 4.18 -12.42
C LYS A 126 -4.48 3.58 -11.82
N LEU A 127 -4.90 4.01 -10.63
CA LEU A 127 -6.22 3.66 -10.09
C LEU A 127 -7.36 4.24 -10.93
N ASN A 128 -7.22 5.46 -11.43
CA ASN A 128 -8.25 6.08 -12.24
C ASN A 128 -8.48 5.27 -13.52
N ALA A 129 -7.38 4.88 -14.17
CA ALA A 129 -7.41 4.03 -15.36
C ALA A 129 -7.96 2.63 -15.06
N ARG A 130 -7.53 1.99 -13.96
CA ARG A 130 -8.01 0.65 -13.58
C ARG A 130 -9.50 0.62 -13.30
N PHE A 131 -10.02 1.59 -12.54
CA PHE A 131 -11.43 1.63 -12.16
C PHE A 131 -12.33 2.25 -13.24
N GLY A 132 -11.77 2.92 -14.25
CA GLY A 132 -12.55 3.75 -15.18
C GLY A 132 -13.18 4.98 -14.50
N VAL A 133 -12.67 5.38 -13.33
CA VAL A 133 -13.21 6.48 -12.49
C VAL A 133 -12.16 7.57 -12.39
N LYS A 134 -12.43 8.74 -13.00
CA LYS A 134 -11.44 9.81 -13.22
C LYS A 134 -10.74 10.31 -11.95
N ASP A 135 -11.41 10.28 -10.81
CA ASP A 135 -10.94 10.82 -9.54
C ASP A 135 -10.66 9.74 -8.48
N MET A 136 -10.56 8.46 -8.87
CA MET A 136 -10.42 7.33 -7.94
C MET A 136 -9.21 7.49 -7.00
N ALA A 137 -8.05 7.86 -7.52
CA ALA A 137 -6.84 8.09 -6.74
C ALA A 137 -7.02 9.20 -5.71
N SER A 138 -7.77 10.25 -6.06
CA SER A 138 -8.10 11.35 -5.15
C SER A 138 -9.03 10.88 -4.04
N ARG A 139 -10.09 10.11 -4.37
CA ARG A 139 -11.01 9.54 -3.37
C ARG A 139 -10.29 8.62 -2.38
N VAL A 140 -9.39 7.77 -2.88
CA VAL A 140 -8.55 6.91 -2.02
C VAL A 140 -7.71 7.76 -1.08
N GLN A 141 -7.08 8.83 -1.58
CA GLN A 141 -6.27 9.70 -0.73
C GLN A 141 -7.09 10.45 0.32
N GLN A 142 -8.25 10.99 -0.06
CA GLN A 142 -9.11 11.77 0.82
C GLN A 142 -9.73 10.91 1.92
N SER A 143 -10.12 9.66 1.61
CA SER A 143 -10.70 8.73 2.59
C SER A 143 -9.67 8.13 3.54
N GLY A 144 -8.39 8.10 3.17
CA GLY A 144 -7.34 7.42 3.94
C GLY A 144 -7.35 5.89 3.86
N ARG A 145 -8.32 5.31 3.15
CA ARG A 145 -8.45 3.87 2.84
C ARG A 145 -7.45 3.46 1.79
N THR A 146 -6.18 3.48 2.15
CA THR A 146 -5.07 3.43 1.22
C THR A 146 -4.31 2.12 1.23
N GLY A 147 -4.40 1.35 2.32
CA GLY A 147 -3.51 0.24 2.58
C GLY A 147 -2.08 0.69 2.90
N TRP A 148 -1.17 -0.28 2.94
CA TRP A 148 0.23 -0.05 3.31
C TRP A 148 1.16 -1.06 2.64
N TYR A 149 2.46 -0.83 2.80
CA TYR A 149 3.49 -1.74 2.34
C TYR A 149 4.21 -2.42 3.49
N TYR A 150 4.73 -3.61 3.17
CA TYR A 150 5.75 -4.27 3.97
C TYR A 150 7.09 -4.27 3.24
N ARG A 151 8.16 -4.14 4.03
CA ARG A 151 9.48 -4.66 3.69
C ARG A 151 9.62 -6.09 4.21
N VAL A 152 10.49 -6.88 3.59
CA VAL A 152 10.77 -8.26 4.04
C VAL A 152 12.05 -8.25 4.89
N LEU A 153 11.96 -8.80 6.10
CA LEU A 153 13.09 -8.93 7.02
C LEU A 153 13.76 -10.30 6.89
N GLU A 154 12.95 -11.34 6.63
CA GLU A 154 13.41 -12.71 6.42
C GLU A 154 12.64 -13.30 5.24
N GLU A 155 13.36 -13.76 4.22
CA GLU A 155 12.77 -14.45 3.07
C GLU A 155 12.16 -15.79 3.50
N GLY A 156 11.15 -16.24 2.75
CA GLY A 156 10.48 -17.48 3.08
C GLY A 156 9.44 -17.85 2.03
N GLU A 157 8.39 -18.49 2.50
CA GLU A 157 7.27 -18.98 1.69
C GLU A 157 5.95 -18.61 2.35
N VAL A 158 4.97 -18.36 1.50
CA VAL A 158 3.58 -18.16 1.89
C VAL A 158 2.70 -19.11 1.09
N ALA A 159 1.89 -19.87 1.80
CA ALA A 159 0.92 -20.78 1.21
C ALA A 159 -0.46 -20.11 1.12
N PRO A 160 -1.35 -20.64 0.25
CA PRO A 160 -2.79 -20.40 0.41
C PRO A 160 -3.21 -20.69 1.85
N ASP A 161 -4.16 -19.91 2.37
CA ASP A 161 -4.73 -20.04 3.73
C ASP A 161 -3.77 -19.71 4.90
N ASP A 162 -2.55 -19.25 4.62
CA ASP A 162 -1.71 -18.63 5.66
C ASP A 162 -2.37 -17.38 6.27
N ALA A 163 -1.83 -16.96 7.41
CA ALA A 163 -2.27 -15.76 8.12
C ALA A 163 -1.09 -14.85 8.44
N LEU A 164 -1.37 -13.55 8.53
CA LEU A 164 -0.48 -12.61 9.19
C LEU A 164 -0.64 -12.74 10.69
N ARG A 165 0.47 -13.02 11.39
CA ARG A 165 0.51 -13.08 12.86
C ARG A 165 1.43 -11.99 13.37
N LEU A 166 0.92 -11.06 14.17
CA LEU A 166 1.75 -10.00 14.77
C LEU A 166 2.74 -10.64 15.74
N VAL A 167 4.04 -10.43 15.52
CA VAL A 167 5.12 -10.97 16.36
C VAL A 167 5.88 -9.89 17.12
N HIS A 168 5.91 -8.65 16.62
CA HIS A 168 6.55 -7.52 17.28
C HIS A 168 5.84 -6.21 16.91
N ARG A 169 5.82 -5.28 17.86
CA ARG A 169 5.19 -3.95 17.72
C ARG A 169 6.04 -2.91 18.45
N GLU A 170 6.72 -2.07 17.68
CA GLU A 170 7.71 -1.13 18.21
C GLU A 170 7.10 0.26 18.48
N THR A 171 6.36 0.81 17.52
CA THR A 171 5.82 2.18 17.61
C THR A 171 4.29 2.18 17.46
N PRO A 172 3.54 1.60 18.42
CA PRO A 172 2.08 1.39 18.31
C PRO A 172 1.27 2.67 18.07
N GLU A 173 1.79 3.83 18.47
CA GLU A 173 1.22 5.16 18.31
C GLU A 173 1.40 5.76 16.91
N TRP A 174 2.25 5.17 16.07
CA TRP A 174 2.51 5.58 14.69
C TRP A 174 1.77 4.70 13.70
N THR A 175 0.45 4.69 13.84
CA THR A 175 -0.45 3.97 12.94
C THR A 175 -0.35 4.50 11.51
N ILE A 176 -0.65 3.66 10.52
CA ILE A 176 -0.74 4.10 9.12
C ILE A 176 -1.74 5.25 8.98
N GLY A 177 -2.86 5.18 9.72
CA GLY A 177 -3.84 6.25 9.80
C GLY A 177 -3.26 7.56 10.32
N ARG A 178 -2.44 7.53 11.38
CA ARG A 178 -1.76 8.73 11.90
C ARG A 178 -0.77 9.29 10.88
N LEU A 179 0.08 8.45 10.28
CA LEU A 179 1.01 8.89 9.23
C LEU A 179 0.27 9.55 8.06
N TRP A 180 -0.87 8.97 7.67
CA TRP A 180 -1.72 9.53 6.62
C TRP A 180 -2.27 10.91 6.99
N ARG A 181 -2.78 11.07 8.21
CA ARG A 181 -3.26 12.36 8.72
C ARG A 181 -2.19 13.44 8.66
N VAL A 182 -0.98 13.15 9.17
CA VAL A 182 0.15 14.10 9.15
C VAL A 182 0.48 14.57 7.73
N PHE A 183 0.38 13.69 6.74
CA PHE A 183 0.71 14.05 5.36
C PHE A 183 -0.39 14.69 4.54
N TYR A 184 -1.66 14.39 4.83
CA TYR A 184 -2.76 14.78 3.93
C TYR A 184 -3.83 15.64 4.58
N ILE A 185 -3.89 15.71 5.91
CA ILE A 185 -4.89 16.46 6.67
C ILE A 185 -4.19 17.56 7.49
N ASP A 186 -3.36 17.15 8.44
CA ASP A 186 -2.66 18.03 9.40
C ASP A 186 -1.28 18.43 8.84
N ARG A 187 -1.26 18.92 7.60
CA ARG A 187 -0.10 18.89 6.68
C ARG A 187 1.15 19.66 7.11
N LEU A 188 1.01 20.58 8.06
CA LEU A 188 2.07 21.43 8.61
C LEU A 188 2.10 21.39 10.15
N ASP A 189 1.60 20.31 10.74
CA ASP A 189 1.88 20.01 12.15
C ASP A 189 3.38 19.72 12.31
N TYR A 190 4.14 20.75 12.68
CA TYR A 190 5.60 20.66 12.75
C TYR A 190 6.09 19.70 13.82
N GLU A 191 5.36 19.51 14.91
CA GLU A 191 5.73 18.55 15.95
C GLU A 191 5.57 17.12 15.42
N ALA A 192 4.42 16.82 14.82
CA ALA A 192 4.19 15.52 14.23
C ALA A 192 5.13 15.23 13.05
N LEU A 193 5.43 16.23 12.21
CA LEU A 193 6.40 16.09 11.12
C LEU A 193 7.82 15.82 11.64
N ALA A 194 8.25 16.49 12.71
CA ALA A 194 9.56 16.28 13.32
C ALA A 194 9.70 14.87 13.89
N ALA A 195 8.68 14.42 14.62
CA ALA A 195 8.66 13.07 15.17
C ALA A 195 8.64 12.01 14.04
N MET A 196 7.81 12.20 13.01
CA MET A 196 7.74 11.33 11.84
C MET A 196 9.06 11.25 11.06
N ALA A 197 9.78 12.37 10.89
CA ALA A 197 11.10 12.39 10.25
C ALA A 197 12.16 11.59 11.03
N GLY A 198 11.97 11.47 12.35
CA GLY A 198 12.81 10.73 13.28
C GLY A 198 12.57 9.22 13.32
N LEU A 199 11.44 8.71 12.82
CA LEU A 199 11.08 7.29 12.92
C LEU A 199 12.02 6.38 12.12
N PRO A 200 12.85 5.54 12.75
CA PRO A 200 13.82 4.72 12.03
C PRO A 200 13.16 3.61 11.20
N THR A 201 12.00 3.11 11.64
CA THR A 201 11.22 2.05 10.98
C THR A 201 10.40 2.55 9.79
N LEU A 202 10.25 3.87 9.61
CA LEU A 202 9.53 4.46 8.48
C LEU A 202 10.44 4.53 7.24
N ALA A 203 9.91 4.18 6.08
CA ALA A 203 10.62 4.28 4.81
C ALA A 203 11.23 5.68 4.61
N ASP A 204 12.50 5.74 4.22
CA ASP A 204 13.23 7.02 4.19
C ASP A 204 12.61 8.05 3.23
N ALA A 205 11.94 7.60 2.16
CA ALA A 205 11.18 8.50 1.29
C ALA A 205 10.14 9.33 2.06
N TRP A 206 9.38 8.69 2.95
CA TRP A 206 8.40 9.39 3.80
C TRP A 206 9.10 10.29 4.82
N ARG A 207 10.19 9.84 5.44
CA ARG A 207 10.97 10.68 6.37
C ARG A 207 11.53 11.93 5.70
N ARG A 208 12.05 11.79 4.48
CA ARG A 208 12.56 12.93 3.66
C ARG A 208 11.45 13.89 3.28
N HIS A 209 10.25 13.41 2.97
CA HIS A 209 9.10 14.30 2.73
C HIS A 209 8.75 15.11 3.98
N ALA A 210 8.73 14.48 5.16
CA ALA A 210 8.50 15.19 6.42
C ALA A 210 9.58 16.25 6.69
N ARG A 211 10.87 15.92 6.52
CA ARG A 211 11.99 16.87 6.64
C ARG A 211 11.85 18.05 5.69
N ARG A 212 11.52 17.78 4.42
CA ARG A 212 11.32 18.84 3.41
C ARG A 212 10.25 19.82 3.84
N ARG A 213 9.12 19.36 4.39
CA ARG A 213 8.05 20.24 4.88
C ARG A 213 8.49 21.07 6.09
N LEU A 214 9.31 20.52 6.99
CA LEU A 214 9.89 21.26 8.11
C LEU A 214 10.81 22.38 7.62
N GLU A 215 11.65 22.08 6.62
CA GLU A 215 12.60 23.02 6.03
C GLU A 215 11.91 24.11 5.20
N SER A 216 11.00 23.72 4.31
CA SER A 216 10.36 24.65 3.36
C SER A 216 9.14 25.36 3.92
N ARG A 217 8.51 24.80 4.97
CA ARG A 217 7.21 25.24 5.52
C ARG A 217 6.08 25.25 4.48
N THR A 218 6.21 24.43 3.45
CA THR A 218 5.24 24.32 2.35
C THR A 218 4.83 22.87 2.15
N VAL A 219 3.67 22.68 1.51
CA VAL A 219 3.18 21.37 1.08
C VAL A 219 3.44 21.23 -0.41
N GLU A 220 4.07 20.11 -0.78
CA GLU A 220 4.30 19.71 -2.16
C GLU A 220 3.00 19.48 -2.94
N ASP A 221 3.04 19.70 -4.26
CA ASP A 221 1.92 19.41 -5.14
C ASP A 221 1.84 17.90 -5.43
N TRP A 222 0.62 17.38 -5.37
CA TRP A 222 0.29 15.97 -5.62
C TRP A 222 -0.45 15.74 -6.94
N THR A 223 -0.72 16.80 -7.70
CA THR A 223 -1.54 16.78 -8.92
C THR A 223 -1.04 15.73 -9.90
N ASP A 224 0.24 15.75 -10.27
CA ASP A 224 0.83 14.80 -11.22
C ASP A 224 0.70 13.34 -10.77
N ARG A 225 0.85 13.07 -9.46
CA ARG A 225 0.72 11.71 -8.92
C ARG A 225 -0.72 11.22 -9.05
N LEU A 226 -1.70 12.08 -8.79
CA LEU A 226 -3.12 11.72 -8.72
C LEU A 226 -3.81 11.73 -10.08
N GLN A 227 -3.41 12.62 -10.99
CA GLN A 227 -4.05 12.84 -12.29
C GLN A 227 -3.24 12.27 -13.45
N GLY A 228 -1.94 12.00 -13.25
CA GLY A 228 -1.00 11.66 -14.31
C GLY A 228 -0.43 12.92 -14.97
N LYS A 229 0.72 12.80 -15.63
CA LYS A 229 1.25 13.89 -16.45
C LYS A 229 0.43 13.97 -17.74
N LYS A 230 0.25 15.19 -18.28
CA LYS A 230 -0.42 15.40 -19.59
C LYS A 230 0.21 14.59 -20.73
N ASP A 231 1.48 14.19 -20.61
CA ASP A 231 2.22 13.46 -21.63
C ASP A 231 2.16 11.93 -21.49
N ASP A 232 1.69 11.39 -20.36
CA ASP A 232 1.56 9.93 -20.13
C ASP A 232 0.25 9.36 -20.74
N ALA A 233 -0.53 10.21 -21.43
CA ALA A 233 -1.81 9.89 -22.07
C ALA A 233 -1.71 9.81 -23.61
N ARG A 234 -0.51 9.58 -24.15
CA ARG A 234 -0.25 9.43 -25.60
C ARG A 234 0.32 8.08 -25.96
#